data_AF-A0A4R5D7P6-F1
#
_entry.id   AF-A0A4R5D7P6-F1
#
_cell.length_a   1.000
_cell.length_b   1.000
_cell.length_c   1.000
_cell.angle_alpha   90.00
_cell.angle_beta   90.00
_cell.angle_gamma   90.00
#
_symmetry.space_group_name_H-M   'P 1'
#
loop_
_entity.id
_entity.type
_entity.pdbx_description
1 polymer ?
#
loop_
_entity_poly.entity_id
_entity_poly.type
_entity_poly.pdbx_seq_one_letter_code
_entity_poly.pdbx_strand_id
1 'polypeptide(L)' 'MLFQVDDFEVEFEGLKVAVKVMDMVGRTVFQLTFPDGRKPLIISRSKVFDGRKVWMSIPEGRQSEAIPIGAKIVEHFSKY' A
#
# COMPACT_ATOMS: atom_id res chain seq x y z
N MET A 1 -9.65 18.36 9.19
CA MET A 1 -9.60 16.99 8.67
C MET A 1 -8.66 17.02 7.48
N LEU A 2 -7.39 16.64 7.67
CA LEU A 2 -6.39 16.71 6.59
C LEU A 2 -6.45 15.38 5.83
N PHE A 3 -7.29 15.32 4.81
CA PHE A 3 -7.07 14.38 3.71
C PHE A 3 -5.82 14.88 2.99
N GLN A 4 -4.78 14.07 2.99
CA GLN A 4 -3.64 14.32 2.11
C GLN A 4 -4.14 14.04 0.68
N VAL A 5 -3.73 14.85 -0.30
CA VAL A 5 -4.25 14.82 -1.68
C VAL A 5 -4.08 13.46 -2.36
N ASP A 6 -3.25 12.58 -1.78
CA ASP A 6 -2.88 11.28 -2.31
C ASP A 6 -3.65 10.09 -1.69
N ASP A 7 -4.72 10.31 -0.92
CA ASP A 7 -5.57 9.21 -0.44
C ASP A 7 -6.49 8.71 -1.57
N PHE A 8 -6.46 7.41 -1.87
CA PHE A 8 -7.28 6.80 -2.94
C PHE A 8 -7.78 5.41 -2.55
N GLU A 9 -8.66 4.84 -3.36
CA GLU A 9 -9.21 3.51 -3.14
C GLU A 9 -8.75 2.54 -4.22
N VAL A 10 -8.51 1.29 -3.84
CA VAL A 10 -8.20 0.19 -4.76
C VAL A 10 -9.15 -0.98 -4.51
N GLU A 11 -9.55 -1.66 -5.58
CA GLU A 11 -10.35 -2.88 -5.47
C GLU A 11 -9.43 -4.08 -5.22
N PHE A 12 -9.66 -4.83 -4.14
CA PHE A 12 -8.92 -6.05 -3.80
C PHE A 12 -9.89 -7.08 -3.22
N GLU A 13 -9.89 -8.32 -3.75
CA GLU A 13 -10.81 -9.39 -3.34
C GLU A 13 -12.31 -8.98 -3.39
N GLY A 14 -12.69 -8.07 -4.29
CA GLY A 14 -14.06 -7.53 -4.37
C GLY A 14 -14.40 -6.49 -3.29
N LEU A 15 -13.41 -6.07 -2.49
CA LEU A 15 -13.53 -5.02 -1.48
C LEU A 15 -12.86 -3.74 -1.97
N LYS A 16 -13.45 -2.59 -1.64
CA LYS A 16 -12.80 -1.28 -1.81
C LYS A 16 -11.88 -1.01 -0.62
N VAL A 17 -10.59 -1.20 -0.81
CA VAL A 17 -9.57 -0.95 0.20
C VAL A 17 -9.13 0.51 0.09
N ALA A 18 -9.28 1.25 1.19
CA ALA A 18 -8.81 2.62 1.26
C ALA A 18 -7.29 2.62 1.45
N VAL A 19 -6.57 3.35 0.60
CA VAL A 19 -5.13 3.51 0.61
C VAL A 19 -4.80 4.93 1.05
N LYS A 20 -4.10 5.04 2.18
CA LYS A 20 -3.60 6.30 2.70
C LYS A 20 -2.09 6.38 2.48
N VAL A 21 -1.62 7.43 1.82
CA VAL A 21 -0.18 7.66 1.64
C VAL A 21 0.34 8.39 2.87
N MET A 22 1.44 7.90 3.43
CA MET A 22 2.07 8.49 4.61
C MET A 22 3.58 8.50 4.44
N ASP A 23 4.24 9.51 4.99
CA ASP A 23 5.69 9.51 5.13
C ASP A 23 6.07 9.08 6.54
N MET A 24 6.84 7.98 6.63
CA MET A 24 7.31 7.42 7.88
C MET A 24 8.84 7.34 7.85
N VAL A 25 9.51 8.16 8.66
CA VAL A 25 10.98 8.18 8.81
C VAL A 25 11.70 8.35 7.45
N GLY A 26 11.20 9.27 6.62
CA GLY A 26 11.79 9.56 5.29
C GLY A 26 11.52 8.48 4.24
N ARG A 27 10.53 7.61 4.47
CA ARG A 27 10.08 6.60 3.51
C ARG A 27 8.58 6.74 3.29
N THR A 28 8.17 6.72 2.03
CA THR A 28 6.76 6.63 1.68
C THR A 28 6.22 5.24 2.01
N VAL A 29 5.19 5.21 2.84
CA VAL A 29 4.44 4.01 3.22
C VAL A 29 2.97 4.22 2.85
N PHE A 30 2.28 3.11 2.62
CA PHE A 30 0.87 3.09 2.24
C PHE A 30 0.12 2.31 3.29
N GLN A 31 -0.78 2.96 4.01
CA GLN A 31 -1.66 2.28 4.95
C GLN A 31 -2.94 1.87 4.22
N LEU A 32 -3.24 0.58 4.32
CA LEU A 32 -4.40 -0.06 3.73
C LEU A 32 -5.43 -0.29 4.83
N THR A 33 -6.61 0.27 4.65
CA THR A 33 -7.75 0.06 5.54
C THR A 33 -8.81 -0.74 4.81
N PHE A 34 -9.12 -1.92 5.35
CA PHE A 34 -10.10 -2.83 4.78
C PHE A 34 -11.49 -2.55 5.36
N PRO A 35 -12.55 -2.54 4.53
CA PRO A 35 -13.92 -2.28 5.00
C PRO A 35 -14.54 -3.46 5.74
N ASP A 36 -13.94 -4.65 5.66
CA ASP A 36 -14.41 -5.89 6.28
C ASP A 36 -14.00 -6.04 7.76
N GLY A 37 -13.35 -5.01 8.33
CA GLY A 37 -12.91 -5.00 9.72
C GLY A 37 -11.58 -5.73 9.98
N ARG A 38 -10.88 -6.21 8.94
CA ARG A 38 -9.51 -6.71 9.09
C ARG A 38 -8.59 -5.61 9.62
N LYS A 39 -7.51 -6.02 10.30
CA LYS A 39 -6.49 -5.07 10.77
C LYS A 39 -5.91 -4.29 9.58
N PRO A 40 -5.62 -2.99 9.76
CA PRO A 40 -4.91 -2.22 8.75
C PRO A 40 -3.58 -2.89 8.38
N LEU A 41 -3.19 -2.75 7.13
CA LEU A 41 -1.92 -3.26 6.61
C LEU A 41 -1.09 -2.09 6.11
N ILE A 42 0.11 -1.91 6.66
CA ILE A 42 1.03 -0.92 6.12
C ILE A 42 1.93 -1.62 5.12
N ILE A 43 2.07 -1.06 3.93
CA ILE A 43 3.00 -1.56 2.92
C ILE A 43 3.99 -0.47 2.52
N SER A 44 5.19 -0.88 2.15
CA SER A 44 6.22 0.02 1.68
C SER A 44 6.92 -0.57 0.46
N ARG A 45 7.39 0.31 -0.42
CA ARG A 45 8.17 -0.10 -1.59
C ARG A 45 9.65 0.00 -1.25
N SER A 46 10.34 -1.12 -1.23
CA SER A 46 11.78 -1.17 -0.96
C SER A 46 12.56 -1.77 -2.12
N LYS A 47 13.79 -1.32 -2.31
CA LYS A 47 14.72 -1.87 -3.29
C LYS A 47 15.55 -2.94 -2.59
N VAL A 48 15.45 -4.18 -3.04
CA VAL A 48 16.32 -5.26 -2.55
C VAL A 48 17.71 -5.16 -3.19
N PHE A 49 18.68 -5.86 -2.61
CA PHE A 49 20.09 -5.84 -3.03
C PHE A 49 20.29 -6.18 -4.52
N ASP A 50 19.43 -7.05 -5.08
CA ASP A 50 19.40 -7.41 -6.51
C ASP A 50 18.79 -6.32 -7.43
N GLY A 51 18.59 -5.11 -6.91
CA GLY A 51 18.06 -3.98 -7.66
C GLY A 51 16.55 -4.00 -7.92
N ARG A 52 15.87 -5.11 -7.66
CA ARG A 52 14.41 -5.26 -7.80
C ARG A 52 13.67 -4.43 -6.76
N LYS A 53 12.52 -3.85 -7.15
CA LYS A 53 11.61 -3.18 -6.22
C LYS A 53 10.59 -4.20 -5.73
N VAL A 54 10.54 -4.44 -4.43
CA VAL A 54 9.60 -5.34 -3.78
C VAL A 54 8.67 -4.59 -2.84
N TRP A 55 7.46 -5.10 -2.71
CA TRP A 55 6.49 -4.64 -1.73
C TRP A 55 6.69 -5.42 -0.44
N MET A 56 6.87 -4.68 0.66
CA MET A 56 7.03 -5.24 2.01
C MET A 56 5.81 -4.90 2.86
N SER A 57 5.34 -5.86 3.64
CA SER A 57 4.23 -5.70 4.60
C SER A 57 4.75 -5.41 6.00
N ILE A 58 4.10 -4.49 6.70
CA ILE A 58 4.34 -4.15 8.10
C ILE A 58 2.97 -4.21 8.83
N PRO A 59 2.75 -5.15 9.76
CA PRO A 59 3.66 -6.21 10.21
C PRO A 59 3.94 -7.29 9.14
N GLU A 60 5.04 -8.02 9.33
CA GLU A 60 5.44 -9.13 8.45
C GLU A 60 4.40 -10.27 8.46
N GLY A 61 4.35 -11.05 7.38
CA GLY A 61 3.41 -12.17 7.22
C GLY A 61 2.16 -11.87 6.37
N ARG A 62 1.98 -10.63 5.93
CA ARG A 62 0.89 -10.22 5.01
C ARG A 62 1.41 -9.85 3.62
N GLN A 63 2.52 -10.45 3.22
CA GLN A 63 3.17 -10.17 1.94
C GLN A 63 2.31 -10.60 0.74
N SER A 64 1.51 -11.66 0.89
CA SER A 64 0.55 -12.12 -0.11
C SER A 64 -0.53 -11.08 -0.45
N GLU A 65 -0.87 -10.19 0.48
CA GLU A 65 -1.76 -9.05 0.26
C GLU A 65 -0.98 -7.83 -0.27
N ALA A 66 0.23 -7.60 0.26
CA ALA A 66 1.04 -6.45 -0.10
C ALA A 66 1.50 -6.45 -1.56
N ILE A 67 1.82 -7.60 -2.14
CA ILE A 67 2.26 -7.72 -3.53
C ILE A 67 1.17 -7.27 -4.53
N PRO A 68 -0.05 -7.87 -4.53
CA PRO A 68 -1.10 -7.49 -5.49
C PRO A 68 -1.62 -6.07 -5.25
N ILE A 69 -1.78 -5.65 -4.00
CA ILE A 69 -2.23 -4.29 -3.68
C ILE A 69 -1.17 -3.28 -4.09
N GLY A 70 0.11 -3.56 -3.81
CA GLY A 70 1.22 -2.73 -4.24
C GLY A 70 1.29 -2.58 -5.77
N ALA A 71 1.01 -3.64 -6.54
CA ALA A 71 0.94 -3.54 -8.00
C ALA A 71 -0.13 -2.53 -8.45
N LYS A 72 -1.35 -2.60 -7.86
CA LYS A 72 -2.44 -1.66 -8.13
C LYS A 72 -2.09 -0.22 -7.77
N ILE A 73 -1.33 -0.02 -6.69
CA ILE A 73 -0.79 1.30 -6.31
C ILE A 73 0.13 1.82 -7.41
N VAL A 74 1.08 1.02 -7.94
CA VAL A 74 1.93 1.45 -9.06
C VAL A 74 1.09 1.81 -10.28
N GLU A 75 0.08 0.99 -10.62
CA GLU A 75 -0.79 1.27 -11.76
C GLU A 75 -1.56 2.58 -11.61
N HIS A 76 -1.99 2.91 -10.39
CA HIS A 76 -2.65 4.17 -10.09
C HIS A 76 -1.72 5.37 -10.32
N PHE A 77 -0.50 5.32 -9.78
CA PHE A 77 0.48 6.41 -9.93
C PHE A 77 1.15 6.47 -11.30
N SER A 78 1.23 5.36 -12.05
CA SER A 78 1.84 5.33 -13.39
C SER A 78 0.94 5.88 -14.48
N LYS A 79 -0.36 6.09 -14.20
CA LYS A 79 -1.32 6.68 -15.14
C LYS A 79 -1.38 8.21 -15.04
N TYR A 80 -0.64 8.81 -14.11
CA TYR A 80 -0.41 10.26 -13.98
C TYR A 80 1.03 10.60 -14.38
#